data_AF-A0A2D3D7Z9-F1
#
_entry.id   AF-A0A2D3D7Z9-F1
#
_cell.length_a   1.000
_cell.length_b   1.000
_cell.length_c   1.000
_cell.angle_alpha   90.00
_cell.angle_beta   90.00
_cell.angle_gamma   90.00
#
_symmetry.space_group_name_H-M   'P 1'
#
loop_
_entity.id
_entity.type
_entity.pdbx_description
1 polymer ?
#
loop_
_entity_poly.entity_id
_entity_poly.type
_entity_poly.pdbx_seq_one_letter_code
_entity_poly.pdbx_strand_id
1 'polypeptide(L)'
;MVKYTREQRLRAVRLYERYDRSAASVINELGCPSRQMLVRWHRAWVEAGRDDGGSLGDGRGERYTPGQKRAAVDHYLRHGRCAARTIRALGYPCKALLARWVDELEPGQRRVRRAPVDAGTRRKAVVEYASGSGTSRQIGEELGVSADVVRNWKHKMLAGDDKERAMGDDADEGGTPKSREDRHRDDGGRSLEGMRRERDEIRSQLTRMRAERDELEIELEIELEIIRYTKELLGKGRGADHDNLTNAGRTRLVLHLADRFAMKPRDLLGRCGLSRSTFYDNGKRLGRPERDEWLLDPVRRAFEQSRERYGYRRIWRMLRERGIRVCARRVMKLMTRHGIVHYHVK
;
A
#
# COMPACT_ATOMS: atom_id res chain seq x y z
N MET A 1 4.35 -0.66 -20.47
CA MET A 1 4.83 -0.78 -21.87
C MET A 1 6.21 -1.40 -21.82
N VAL A 2 6.34 -2.69 -22.18
CA VAL A 2 7.62 -3.43 -22.09
C VAL A 2 8.63 -2.79 -23.04
N LYS A 3 9.76 -2.31 -22.51
CA LYS A 3 10.84 -1.72 -23.31
C LYS A 3 11.79 -2.84 -23.74
N TYR A 4 11.74 -3.24 -25.01
CA TYR A 4 12.69 -4.19 -25.58
C TYR A 4 14.06 -3.54 -25.74
N THR A 5 15.11 -4.18 -25.22
CA THR A 5 16.49 -3.74 -25.36
C THR A 5 16.97 -3.90 -26.81
N ARG A 6 18.00 -3.15 -27.20
CA ARG A 6 18.55 -3.15 -28.57
C ARG A 6 18.98 -4.55 -29.02
N GLU A 7 19.64 -5.28 -28.13
CA GLU A 7 20.11 -6.64 -28.38
C GLU A 7 18.94 -7.60 -28.63
N GLN A 8 17.85 -7.46 -27.87
CA GLN A 8 16.63 -8.25 -28.08
C GLN A 8 16.00 -7.97 -29.45
N ARG A 9 16.03 -6.73 -29.93
CA ARG A 9 15.52 -6.37 -31.27
C ARG A 9 16.36 -6.96 -32.39
N LEU A 10 17.68 -6.85 -32.29
CA LEU A 10 18.61 -7.43 -33.27
C LEU A 10 18.47 -8.96 -33.33
N ARG A 11 18.39 -9.62 -32.17
CA ARG A 11 18.18 -11.07 -32.09
C ARG A 11 16.85 -11.48 -32.74
N ALA A 12 15.79 -10.73 -32.49
CA ALA A 12 14.47 -10.98 -33.07
C ALA A 12 14.44 -10.80 -34.58
N VAL A 13 15.10 -9.77 -35.13
CA VAL A 13 15.18 -9.52 -36.57
C VAL A 13 16.05 -10.56 -37.29
N ARG A 14 17.16 -11.00 -36.68
CA ARG A 14 18.01 -12.07 -37.23
C ARG A 14 17.28 -13.41 -37.30
N LEU A 15 16.53 -13.76 -36.27
CA LEU A 15 15.69 -14.96 -36.28
C LEU A 15 14.54 -14.84 -37.29
N TYR A 16 13.98 -13.64 -37.44
CA TYR A 16 12.95 -13.38 -38.45
C TYR A 16 13.43 -13.60 -39.88
N GLU A 17 14.66 -13.21 -40.21
CA GLU A 17 15.25 -13.52 -41.53
C GLU A 17 15.57 -15.02 -41.67
N ARG A 18 16.04 -15.68 -40.60
CA ARG A 18 16.36 -17.12 -40.59
C ARG A 18 15.14 -18.00 -40.86
N TYR A 19 13.96 -17.61 -40.37
CA TYR A 19 12.70 -18.35 -40.56
C TYR A 19 11.90 -17.86 -41.76
N ASP A 20 12.55 -17.35 -42.81
CA ASP A 20 11.89 -16.86 -44.02
C ASP A 20 10.74 -15.87 -43.74
N ARG A 21 10.94 -14.97 -42.76
CA ARG A 21 9.97 -13.96 -42.32
C ARG A 21 8.70 -14.53 -41.65
N SER A 22 8.79 -15.75 -41.10
CA SER A 22 7.76 -16.33 -40.24
C SER A 22 7.77 -15.68 -38.85
N ALA A 23 6.83 -14.76 -38.62
CA ALA A 23 6.67 -14.12 -37.32
C ALA A 23 6.23 -15.12 -36.23
N ALA A 24 5.47 -16.15 -36.61
CA ALA A 24 4.98 -17.16 -35.68
C ALA A 24 6.14 -17.99 -35.10
N SER A 25 7.11 -18.38 -35.93
CA SER A 25 8.29 -19.13 -35.48
C SER A 25 9.14 -18.32 -34.50
N VAL A 26 9.36 -17.03 -34.79
CA VAL A 26 10.11 -16.13 -33.90
C VAL A 26 9.40 -15.89 -32.57
N ILE A 27 8.08 -15.75 -32.59
CA ILE A 27 7.27 -15.55 -31.38
C ILE A 27 7.26 -16.82 -30.52
N ASN A 28 7.18 -18.01 -31.14
CA ASN A 28 7.22 -19.28 -30.42
C ASN A 28 8.59 -19.53 -29.75
N GLU A 29 9.69 -19.07 -30.36
CA GLU A 29 11.04 -19.28 -29.82
C GLU A 29 11.47 -18.21 -28.81
N LEU A 30 11.16 -16.94 -29.05
CA LEU A 30 11.61 -15.84 -28.19
C LEU A 30 10.55 -15.32 -27.22
N GLY A 31 9.27 -15.72 -27.39
CA GLY A 31 8.15 -15.25 -26.57
C GLY A 31 7.90 -13.73 -26.65
N CYS A 32 8.54 -13.02 -27.59
CA CYS A 32 8.60 -11.56 -27.68
C CYS A 32 8.97 -11.17 -29.12
N PRO A 33 8.48 -10.08 -29.76
CA PRO A 33 7.32 -9.19 -29.56
C PRO A 33 6.18 -9.48 -30.57
N SER A 34 5.14 -8.64 -30.62
CA SER A 34 4.05 -8.78 -31.59
C SER A 34 4.53 -8.82 -33.06
N ARG A 35 3.80 -9.55 -33.91
CA ARG A 35 4.06 -9.67 -35.36
C ARG A 35 4.30 -8.33 -36.05
N GLN A 36 3.54 -7.29 -35.69
CA GLN A 36 3.67 -5.96 -36.26
C GLN A 36 5.00 -5.28 -35.90
N MET A 37 5.52 -5.55 -34.70
CA MET A 37 6.79 -4.98 -34.24
C MET A 37 7.98 -5.64 -34.96
N LEU A 38 7.92 -6.95 -35.19
CA LEU A 38 8.93 -7.70 -35.95
C LEU A 38 9.05 -7.22 -37.38
N VAL A 39 7.93 -7.08 -38.08
CA VAL A 39 7.89 -6.55 -39.45
C VAL A 39 8.51 -5.15 -39.52
N ARG A 40 8.24 -4.32 -38.50
CA ARG A 40 8.75 -2.95 -38.43
C ARG A 40 10.25 -2.90 -38.15
N TRP A 41 10.74 -3.69 -37.19
CA TRP A 41 12.18 -3.76 -36.90
C TRP A 41 12.96 -4.36 -38.07
N HIS A 42 12.40 -5.35 -38.76
CA HIS A 42 12.99 -5.92 -39.98
C HIS A 42 13.09 -4.88 -41.08
N ARG A 43 12.02 -4.12 -41.33
CA ARG A 43 12.06 -3.01 -42.30
C ARG A 43 13.10 -1.95 -41.95
N ALA A 44 13.14 -1.52 -40.68
CA ALA A 44 14.14 -0.54 -40.23
C ALA A 44 15.58 -1.08 -40.31
N TRP A 45 15.77 -2.39 -40.08
CA TRP A 45 17.06 -3.06 -40.21
C TRP A 45 17.52 -3.19 -41.67
N VAL A 46 16.59 -3.46 -42.59
CA VAL A 46 16.85 -3.48 -44.04
C VAL A 46 17.15 -2.07 -44.56
N GLU A 47 16.39 -1.06 -44.13
CA GLU A 47 16.60 0.35 -44.48
C GLU A 47 17.94 0.88 -43.94
N ALA A 48 18.42 0.35 -42.82
CA ALA A 48 19.72 0.68 -42.24
C ALA A 48 20.91 -0.13 -42.83
N GLY A 49 20.73 -0.82 -43.97
CA GLY A 49 21.80 -1.50 -44.68
C GLY A 49 22.21 -2.86 -44.11
N ARG A 50 21.42 -3.43 -43.19
CA ARG A 50 21.76 -4.66 -42.44
C ARG A 50 23.02 -4.53 -41.57
N ASP A 51 23.47 -3.30 -41.33
CA ASP A 51 24.62 -3.02 -40.50
C ASP A 51 24.25 -3.06 -39.02
N ASP A 52 25.14 -3.62 -38.22
CA ASP A 52 25.02 -3.73 -36.76
C ASP A 52 25.07 -2.36 -36.05
N GLY A 53 25.19 -1.25 -36.78
CA GLY A 53 25.27 0.13 -36.27
C GLY A 53 23.99 0.97 -36.44
N GLY A 54 23.00 0.52 -37.22
CA GLY A 54 21.78 1.29 -37.51
C GLY A 54 20.84 1.47 -36.31
N SER A 55 20.19 2.64 -36.21
CA SER A 55 19.20 2.90 -35.17
C SER A 55 17.91 2.12 -35.43
N LEU A 56 17.72 1.00 -34.72
CA LEU A 56 16.46 0.23 -34.68
C LEU A 56 15.43 0.91 -33.77
N GLY A 57 15.14 2.18 -34.08
CA GLY A 57 14.09 2.96 -33.43
C GLY A 57 12.74 2.25 -33.53
N ASP A 58 11.83 2.54 -32.60
CA ASP A 58 10.47 1.96 -32.58
C ASP A 58 9.59 2.47 -33.73
N GLY A 59 10.19 3.12 -34.75
CA GLY A 59 9.58 3.74 -35.90
C GLY A 59 8.52 4.79 -35.59
N ARG A 60 8.33 5.23 -34.34
CA ARG A 60 7.55 6.45 -34.06
C ARG A 60 8.44 7.63 -34.41
N GLY A 61 8.73 7.79 -35.70
CA GLY A 61 9.33 9.01 -36.22
C GLY A 61 8.55 10.21 -35.69
N GLU A 62 9.25 11.31 -35.44
CA GLU A 62 8.61 12.55 -35.07
C GLU A 62 7.54 12.87 -36.12
N ARG A 63 6.26 12.70 -35.76
CA ARG A 63 5.11 12.80 -36.67
C ARG A 63 5.04 14.15 -37.40
N TYR A 64 5.81 15.14 -36.94
CA TYR A 64 5.87 16.49 -37.48
C TYR A 64 7.31 16.97 -37.52
N THR A 65 7.71 17.54 -38.65
CA THR A 65 9.05 18.09 -38.85
C THR A 65 9.26 19.33 -37.97
N PRO A 66 10.51 19.68 -37.59
CA PRO A 66 10.80 20.91 -36.84
C PRO A 66 10.24 22.18 -37.53
N GLY A 67 10.22 22.21 -38.87
CA GLY A 67 9.60 23.28 -39.65
C GLY A 67 8.08 23.38 -39.47
N GLN A 68 7.38 22.24 -39.43
CA GLN A 68 5.95 22.19 -39.14
C GLN A 68 5.63 22.62 -37.71
N LYS A 69 6.47 22.24 -36.73
CA LYS A 69 6.36 22.69 -35.34
C LYS A 69 6.45 24.23 -35.28
N ARG A 70 7.46 24.82 -35.92
CA ARG A 70 7.68 26.27 -35.92
C ARG A 70 6.56 27.03 -36.66
N ALA A 71 6.12 26.54 -37.81
CA ALA A 71 5.00 27.14 -38.55
C ALA A 71 3.69 27.18 -37.74
N ALA A 72 3.41 26.13 -36.96
CA ALA A 72 2.22 26.08 -36.11
C ALA A 72 2.29 27.07 -34.94
N VAL A 73 3.46 27.20 -34.29
CA VAL A 73 3.67 28.18 -33.20
C VAL A 73 3.62 29.61 -33.74
N ASP A 74 4.29 29.89 -34.85
CA ASP A 74 4.26 31.19 -35.52
C ASP A 74 2.84 31.64 -35.88
N HIS A 75 2.06 30.74 -36.48
CA HIS A 75 0.67 31.02 -36.82
C HIS A 75 -0.17 31.30 -35.56
N TYR A 76 0.05 30.54 -34.48
CA TYR A 76 -0.60 30.77 -33.19
C TYR A 76 -0.31 32.16 -32.64
N LEU A 77 0.94 32.61 -32.68
CA LEU A 77 1.35 33.92 -32.18
C LEU A 77 0.79 35.06 -33.02
N ARG A 78 0.91 34.99 -34.36
CA ARG A 78 0.41 36.02 -35.28
C ARG A 78 -1.11 36.18 -35.22
N HIS A 79 -1.86 35.10 -34.99
CA HIS A 79 -3.32 35.12 -35.05
C HIS A 79 -4.00 35.20 -33.68
N GLY A 80 -3.39 35.95 -32.74
CA GLY A 80 -4.01 36.31 -31.46
C GLY A 80 -4.05 35.17 -30.44
N ARG A 81 -3.07 34.25 -30.49
CA ARG A 81 -2.89 33.14 -29.53
C ARG A 81 -4.14 32.27 -29.40
N CYS A 82 -4.79 31.99 -30.54
CA CYS A 82 -5.99 31.16 -30.62
C CYS A 82 -5.67 29.79 -31.20
N ALA A 83 -5.65 28.76 -30.34
CA ALA A 83 -5.36 27.39 -30.75
C ALA A 83 -6.39 26.87 -31.78
N ALA A 84 -7.69 27.10 -31.55
CA ALA A 84 -8.74 26.64 -32.46
C ALA A 84 -8.64 27.24 -33.87
N ARG A 85 -8.17 28.48 -33.98
CA ARG A 85 -7.94 29.14 -35.28
C ARG A 85 -6.75 28.53 -36.01
N THR A 86 -5.68 28.24 -35.28
CA THR A 86 -4.46 27.62 -35.82
C THR A 86 -4.73 26.19 -36.31
N ILE A 87 -5.51 25.42 -35.56
CA ILE A 87 -5.90 24.06 -35.93
C ILE A 87 -6.79 24.05 -37.18
N ARG A 88 -7.75 24.99 -37.27
CA ARG A 88 -8.61 25.13 -38.45
C ARG A 88 -7.84 25.56 -39.70
N ALA A 89 -6.81 26.38 -39.56
CA ALA A 89 -6.00 26.87 -40.68
C ALA A 89 -4.98 25.84 -41.19
N LEU A 90 -4.35 25.08 -40.29
CA LEU A 90 -3.25 24.17 -40.66
C LEU A 90 -3.67 22.69 -40.74
N GLY A 91 -4.82 22.30 -40.17
CA GLY A 91 -5.32 20.90 -40.17
C GLY A 91 -4.56 19.95 -39.22
N TYR A 92 -3.43 20.41 -38.68
CA TYR A 92 -2.62 19.82 -37.61
C TYR A 92 -2.07 20.98 -36.77
N PRO A 93 -1.46 20.80 -35.59
CA PRO A 93 -1.53 19.68 -34.64
C PRO A 93 -2.81 19.71 -33.77
N CYS A 94 -3.01 18.74 -32.86
CA CYS A 94 -4.08 18.85 -31.86
C CYS A 94 -3.76 19.91 -30.78
N LYS A 95 -4.78 20.42 -30.07
CA LYS A 95 -4.65 21.53 -29.11
C LYS A 95 -3.57 21.31 -28.03
N ALA A 96 -3.47 20.08 -27.50
CA ALA A 96 -2.48 19.73 -26.49
C ALA A 96 -1.05 19.73 -27.04
N LEU A 97 -0.88 19.28 -28.28
CA LEU A 97 0.42 19.24 -28.95
C LEU A 97 0.89 20.65 -29.35
N LEU A 98 -0.02 21.51 -29.80
CA LEU A 98 0.28 22.93 -30.02
C LEU A 98 0.72 23.62 -28.71
N ALA A 99 0.02 23.35 -27.60
CA ALA A 99 0.38 23.93 -26.31
C ALA A 99 1.80 23.50 -25.90
N ARG A 100 2.14 22.22 -26.07
CA ARG A 100 3.48 21.71 -25.78
C ARG A 100 4.55 22.35 -26.66
N TRP A 101 4.30 22.53 -27.96
CA TRP A 101 5.25 23.20 -28.85
C TRP A 101 5.43 24.67 -28.54
N VAL A 102 4.38 25.37 -28.10
CA VAL A 102 4.49 26.75 -27.61
C VAL A 102 5.33 26.79 -26.35
N ASP A 103 5.11 25.88 -25.40
CA ASP A 103 5.92 25.82 -24.17
C ASP A 103 7.39 25.42 -24.44
N GLU A 104 7.65 24.57 -25.46
CA GLU A 104 8.99 24.14 -25.90
C GLU A 104 9.75 25.23 -26.68
N LEU A 105 9.08 25.98 -27.57
CA LEU A 105 9.73 26.94 -28.47
C LEU A 105 9.69 28.38 -27.96
N GLU A 106 8.63 28.78 -27.25
CA GLU A 106 8.39 30.17 -26.81
C GLU A 106 7.71 30.19 -25.42
N PRO A 107 8.45 29.85 -24.35
CA PRO A 107 7.88 29.75 -23.00
C PRO A 107 7.26 31.08 -22.57
N GLY A 108 6.05 31.02 -22.01
CA GLY A 108 5.31 32.20 -21.53
C GLY A 108 4.45 32.90 -22.57
N GLN A 109 4.57 32.60 -23.86
CA GLN A 109 3.71 33.16 -24.91
C GLN A 109 2.33 32.48 -25.01
N ARG A 110 2.10 31.45 -24.19
CA ARG A 110 0.82 30.72 -24.11
C ARG A 110 -0.27 31.62 -23.50
N ARG A 111 -1.40 31.77 -24.19
CA ARG A 111 -2.56 32.50 -23.65
C ARG A 111 -3.18 31.75 -22.46
N VAL A 112 -2.83 32.16 -21.25
CA VAL A 112 -3.45 31.72 -20.00
C VAL A 112 -4.65 32.64 -19.72
N ARG A 113 -5.89 32.12 -19.82
CA ARG A 113 -7.10 32.94 -19.60
C ARG A 113 -7.31 33.34 -18.15
N ARG A 114 -6.71 32.62 -17.19
CA ARG A 114 -6.74 32.90 -15.74
C ARG A 114 -5.44 32.37 -15.15
N ALA A 115 -4.70 33.21 -14.42
CA ALA A 115 -3.52 32.75 -13.69
C ALA A 115 -3.92 31.58 -12.79
N PRO A 116 -3.19 30.45 -12.79
CA PRO A 116 -3.50 29.36 -11.88
C PRO A 116 -3.34 29.83 -10.44
N VAL A 117 -4.45 30.02 -9.73
CA VAL A 117 -4.41 30.25 -8.27
C VAL A 117 -3.87 28.98 -7.63
N ASP A 118 -2.85 29.13 -6.80
CA ASP A 118 -2.19 28.03 -6.11
C ASP A 118 -3.18 27.25 -5.22
N ALA A 119 -2.87 25.99 -4.96
CA ALA A 119 -3.77 25.09 -4.24
C ALA A 119 -3.95 25.47 -2.76
N GLY A 120 -3.01 26.21 -2.15
CA GLY A 120 -3.11 26.72 -0.79
C GLY A 120 -4.12 27.86 -0.69
N THR A 121 -3.98 28.87 -1.55
CA THR A 121 -4.89 30.02 -1.61
C THR A 121 -6.31 29.61 -1.97
N ARG A 122 -6.45 28.62 -2.88
CA ARG A 122 -7.77 28.04 -3.21
C ARG A 122 -8.48 27.42 -2.01
N ARG A 123 -7.75 26.71 -1.14
CA ARG A 123 -8.33 26.06 0.05
C ARG A 123 -8.74 27.09 1.10
N LYS A 124 -7.91 28.11 1.34
CA LYS A 124 -8.24 29.23 2.25
C LYS A 124 -9.52 29.94 1.82
N ALA A 125 -9.62 30.28 0.53
CA ALA A 125 -10.80 30.90 -0.06
C ALA A 125 -12.08 30.07 0.11
N VAL A 126 -11.97 28.74 0.01
CA VAL A 126 -13.11 27.84 0.21
C VAL A 126 -13.52 27.74 1.68
N VAL A 127 -12.57 27.72 2.60
CA VAL A 127 -12.84 27.73 4.04
C VAL A 127 -13.55 29.03 4.42
N GLU A 128 -13.02 30.19 4.00
CA GLU A 128 -13.61 31.49 4.27
C GLU A 128 -15.04 31.62 3.71
N TYR A 129 -15.27 31.12 2.50
CA TYR A 129 -16.61 31.08 1.90
C TYR A 129 -17.55 30.05 2.53
N ALA A 130 -17.04 28.98 3.13
CA ALA A 130 -17.83 27.95 3.81
C ALA A 130 -18.19 28.33 5.24
N SER A 131 -17.27 29.01 5.93
CA SER A 131 -17.46 29.57 7.27
C SER A 131 -18.33 30.83 7.29
N GLY A 132 -18.70 31.37 6.12
CA GLY A 132 -19.53 32.57 6.00
C GLY A 132 -18.78 33.89 6.27
N SER A 133 -17.45 33.84 6.39
CA SER A 133 -16.59 34.99 6.69
C SER A 133 -16.47 35.97 5.51
N GLY A 134 -16.70 35.51 4.28
CA GLY A 134 -16.74 36.35 3.08
C GLY A 134 -17.69 35.81 2.01
N THR A 135 -18.27 36.71 1.21
CA THR A 135 -19.12 36.29 0.08
C THR A 135 -18.27 35.83 -1.11
N SER A 136 -18.80 34.93 -1.94
CA SER A 136 -18.10 34.46 -3.16
C SER A 136 -17.66 35.60 -4.10
N ARG A 137 -18.34 36.75 -4.04
CA ARG A 137 -17.99 37.95 -4.80
C ARG A 137 -16.78 38.68 -4.21
N GLN A 138 -16.76 38.92 -2.91
CA GLN A 138 -15.64 39.57 -2.21
C GLN A 138 -14.35 38.74 -2.33
N ILE A 139 -14.45 37.43 -2.08
CA ILE A 139 -13.32 36.49 -2.21
C ILE A 139 -12.84 36.41 -3.67
N GLY A 140 -13.76 36.55 -4.62
CA GLY A 140 -13.43 36.61 -6.04
C GLY A 140 -12.66 37.87 -6.43
N GLU A 141 -13.13 39.03 -5.96
CA GLU A 141 -12.50 40.33 -6.21
C GLU A 141 -11.09 40.40 -5.60
N GLU A 142 -10.89 39.89 -4.38
CA GLU A 142 -9.58 39.84 -3.70
C GLU A 142 -8.57 38.93 -4.43
N LEU A 143 -9.05 37.81 -5.00
CA LEU A 143 -8.20 36.83 -5.69
C LEU A 143 -8.11 37.04 -7.21
N GLY A 144 -8.75 38.08 -7.75
CA GLY A 144 -8.80 38.32 -9.20
C GLY A 144 -9.52 37.22 -10.00
N VAL A 145 -10.45 36.50 -9.36
CA VAL A 145 -11.24 35.42 -9.97
C VAL A 145 -12.73 35.74 -9.92
N SER A 146 -13.49 35.28 -10.92
CA SER A 146 -14.96 35.48 -10.89
C SER A 146 -15.60 34.74 -9.70
N ALA A 147 -16.66 35.31 -9.14
CA ALA A 147 -17.44 34.71 -8.05
C ALA A 147 -17.93 33.28 -8.37
N ASP A 148 -18.20 32.98 -9.65
CA ASP A 148 -18.56 31.63 -10.10
C ASP A 148 -17.44 30.61 -9.91
N VAL A 149 -16.19 31.05 -9.97
CA VAL A 149 -15.01 30.20 -9.77
C VAL A 149 -14.90 29.81 -8.30
N VAL A 150 -15.12 30.75 -7.39
CA VAL A 150 -15.10 30.52 -5.94
C VAL A 150 -16.25 29.58 -5.53
N ARG A 151 -17.46 29.79 -6.07
CA ARG A 151 -18.59 28.86 -5.89
C ARG A 151 -18.28 27.47 -6.42
N ASN A 152 -17.67 27.37 -7.60
CA ASN A 152 -17.25 26.09 -8.17
C ASN A 152 -16.14 25.41 -7.35
N TRP A 153 -15.24 26.16 -6.70
CA TRP A 153 -14.25 25.59 -5.79
C TRP A 153 -14.91 25.03 -4.55
N LYS A 154 -15.83 25.76 -3.91
CA LYS A 154 -16.61 25.26 -2.77
C LYS A 154 -17.37 23.99 -3.14
N HIS A 155 -18.09 23.99 -4.27
CA HIS A 155 -18.78 22.81 -4.76
C HIS A 155 -17.83 21.64 -5.04
N LYS A 156 -16.68 21.86 -5.68
CA LYS A 156 -15.75 20.76 -6.00
C LYS A 156 -14.93 20.25 -4.81
N MET A 157 -14.73 21.07 -3.77
CA MET A 157 -13.86 20.73 -2.64
C MET A 157 -14.63 20.28 -1.41
N LEU A 158 -15.89 20.71 -1.24
CA LEU A 158 -16.71 20.36 -0.08
C LEU A 158 -17.85 19.39 -0.41
N ALA A 159 -18.38 19.39 -1.62
CA ALA A 159 -19.19 18.27 -2.09
C ALA A 159 -18.23 17.25 -2.70
N GLY A 160 -17.85 16.23 -1.93
CA GLY A 160 -17.15 15.09 -2.49
C GLY A 160 -17.97 14.51 -3.64
N ASP A 161 -17.41 14.44 -4.84
CA ASP A 161 -17.87 13.63 -5.98
C ASP A 161 -19.37 13.67 -6.39
N ASP A 162 -20.18 14.61 -5.91
CA ASP A 162 -21.64 14.66 -6.18
C ASP A 162 -22.02 15.40 -7.48
N LYS A 163 -21.07 15.63 -8.39
CA LYS A 163 -21.40 16.11 -9.75
C LYS A 163 -21.85 15.00 -10.70
N GLU A 164 -21.69 13.72 -10.34
CA GLU A 164 -22.28 12.59 -11.08
C GLU A 164 -23.71 12.24 -10.63
N ARG A 165 -24.20 12.80 -9.51
CA ARG A 165 -25.54 12.50 -8.97
C ARG A 165 -26.59 13.60 -9.20
N ALA A 166 -26.20 14.85 -9.41
CA ALA A 166 -27.14 15.99 -9.54
C ALA A 166 -27.34 16.47 -10.99
N MET A 167 -27.53 15.54 -11.93
CA MET A 167 -28.17 15.81 -13.23
C MET A 167 -29.20 14.70 -13.47
N GLY A 168 -30.17 14.64 -12.57
CA GLY A 168 -31.37 13.84 -12.61
C GLY A 168 -32.30 14.46 -11.59
N ASP A 169 -33.44 14.95 -12.07
CA ASP A 169 -34.55 15.53 -11.32
C ASP A 169 -34.34 16.94 -10.76
N ASP A 170 -34.69 17.94 -11.60
CA ASP A 170 -35.69 18.97 -11.27
C ASP A 170 -35.77 20.02 -12.40
N ALA A 171 -36.76 19.84 -13.29
CA ALA A 171 -37.28 20.90 -14.15
C ALA A 171 -38.74 20.57 -14.53
N ASP A 172 -39.64 20.65 -13.55
CA ASP A 172 -41.04 21.00 -13.79
C ASP A 172 -41.25 22.42 -13.24
N GLU A 173 -41.25 23.40 -14.13
CA GLU A 173 -42.29 24.45 -14.20
C GLU A 173 -42.02 25.38 -15.40
N GLY A 174 -42.95 25.36 -16.36
CA GLY A 174 -43.30 26.52 -17.18
C GLY A 174 -42.57 26.73 -18.52
N GLY A 175 -43.15 26.23 -19.62
CA GLY A 175 -43.07 26.89 -20.93
C GLY A 175 -42.91 25.99 -22.17
N THR A 176 -44.03 25.62 -22.80
CA THR A 176 -44.10 25.20 -24.23
C THR A 176 -43.64 26.38 -25.12
N PRO A 177 -42.82 26.21 -26.20
CA PRO A 177 -43.31 25.52 -27.40
C PRO A 177 -42.35 24.74 -28.32
N LYS A 178 -42.92 23.65 -28.85
CA LYS A 178 -42.88 23.11 -30.22
C LYS A 178 -41.56 22.68 -30.88
N SER A 179 -41.51 21.36 -31.07
CA SER A 179 -41.31 20.66 -32.35
C SER A 179 -39.95 20.77 -33.05
N ARG A 180 -39.20 19.67 -33.04
CA ARG A 180 -38.81 18.92 -34.26
C ARG A 180 -38.07 17.63 -33.91
N GLU A 181 -38.81 16.54 -34.07
CA GLU A 181 -38.44 15.26 -34.68
C GLU A 181 -37.06 14.65 -34.36
N ASP A 182 -37.17 13.51 -33.68
CA ASP A 182 -36.34 12.32 -33.73
C ASP A 182 -35.31 12.22 -34.87
N ARG A 183 -34.07 11.95 -34.45
CA ARG A 183 -33.25 10.79 -34.86
C ARG A 183 -31.86 10.91 -34.24
N HIS A 184 -31.50 10.00 -33.32
CA HIS A 184 -30.23 9.23 -33.33
C HIS A 184 -29.97 8.48 -31.99
N ARG A 185 -30.23 7.17 -32.03
CA ARG A 185 -29.49 6.03 -31.41
C ARG A 185 -29.30 5.95 -29.89
N ASP A 186 -30.20 5.17 -29.31
CA ASP A 186 -30.12 4.37 -28.08
C ASP A 186 -28.99 3.29 -28.10
N ASP A 187 -27.72 3.70 -28.22
CA ASP A 187 -26.55 2.78 -28.18
C ASP A 187 -25.48 3.19 -27.14
N GLY A 188 -25.42 4.47 -26.75
CA GLY A 188 -24.46 4.96 -25.75
C GLY A 188 -24.82 4.63 -24.29
N GLY A 189 -26.11 4.46 -23.98
CA GLY A 189 -26.61 4.19 -22.63
C GLY A 189 -26.15 2.82 -22.09
N ARG A 190 -26.25 1.77 -22.90
CA ARG A 190 -25.78 0.41 -22.56
C ARG A 190 -24.26 0.34 -22.33
N SER A 191 -23.48 1.10 -23.08
CA SER A 191 -22.01 1.16 -22.96
C SER A 191 -21.57 1.91 -21.68
N LEU A 192 -22.22 3.04 -21.36
CA LEU A 192 -21.97 3.77 -20.12
C LEU A 192 -22.43 3.01 -18.88
N GLU A 193 -23.55 2.29 -18.97
CA GLU A 193 -24.03 1.43 -17.88
C GLU A 193 -23.13 0.22 -17.66
N GLY A 194 -22.60 -0.38 -18.75
CA GLY A 194 -21.57 -1.42 -18.68
C GLY A 194 -20.29 -0.94 -17.98
N MET A 195 -19.77 0.23 -18.36
CA MET A 195 -18.59 0.83 -17.71
C MET A 195 -18.84 1.19 -16.24
N ARG A 196 -20.07 1.59 -15.88
CA ARG A 196 -20.46 1.84 -14.48
C ARG A 196 -20.44 0.56 -13.65
N ARG A 197 -20.99 -0.54 -14.20
CA ARG A 197 -20.95 -1.86 -13.55
C ARG A 197 -19.51 -2.35 -13.37
N GLU A 198 -18.67 -2.22 -14.39
CA GLU A 198 -17.25 -2.57 -14.33
C GLU A 198 -16.50 -1.74 -13.26
N ARG A 199 -16.73 -0.43 -13.21
CA ARG A 199 -16.17 0.45 -12.17
C ARG A 199 -16.63 0.04 -10.77
N ASP A 200 -17.90 -0.30 -10.60
CA ASP A 200 -18.46 -0.69 -9.31
C ASP A 200 -17.92 -2.05 -8.87
N GLU A 201 -17.75 -2.98 -9.81
CA GLU A 201 -17.09 -4.27 -9.60
C GLU A 201 -15.62 -4.10 -9.18
N ILE A 202 -14.86 -3.26 -9.89
CA ILE A 202 -13.47 -2.94 -9.54
C ILE A 202 -13.40 -2.30 -8.15
N ARG A 203 -14.34 -1.41 -7.81
CA ARG A 203 -14.41 -0.82 -6.47
C ARG A 203 -14.69 -1.86 -5.40
N SER A 204 -15.65 -2.76 -5.63
CA SER A 204 -15.94 -3.87 -4.72
C SER A 204 -14.75 -4.83 -4.58
N GLN A 205 -14.02 -5.10 -5.66
CA GLN A 205 -12.79 -5.89 -5.61
C GLN A 205 -11.71 -5.18 -4.78
N LEU A 206 -11.53 -3.87 -4.98
CA LEU A 206 -10.57 -3.08 -4.21
C LEU A 206 -10.92 -3.05 -2.71
N THR A 207 -12.20 -2.96 -2.35
CA THR A 207 -12.62 -3.03 -0.93
C THR A 207 -12.36 -4.41 -0.33
N ARG A 208 -12.57 -5.50 -1.09
CA ARG A 208 -12.23 -6.86 -0.64
C ARG A 208 -10.73 -7.01 -0.42
N MET A 209 -9.92 -6.63 -1.41
CA MET A 209 -8.45 -6.69 -1.30
C MET A 209 -7.89 -5.83 -0.16
N ARG A 210 -8.51 -4.68 0.12
CA ARG A 210 -8.13 -3.84 1.26
C ARG A 210 -8.49 -4.50 2.59
N ALA A 211 -9.68 -5.08 2.71
CA ALA A 211 -10.07 -5.82 3.91
C ALA A 211 -9.15 -7.04 4.14
N GLU A 212 -8.86 -7.81 3.09
CA GLU A 212 -7.91 -8.93 3.15
C GLU A 212 -6.51 -8.48 3.60
N ARG A 213 -6.04 -7.34 3.08
CA ARG A 213 -4.76 -6.76 3.51
C ARG A 213 -4.80 -6.38 4.99
N ASP A 214 -5.86 -5.70 5.44
CA ASP A 214 -5.98 -5.24 6.83
C ASP A 214 -6.06 -6.44 7.80
N GLU A 215 -6.74 -7.52 7.40
CA GLU A 215 -6.77 -8.79 8.14
C GLU A 215 -5.38 -9.43 8.25
N LEU A 216 -4.62 -9.47 7.15
CA LEU A 216 -3.25 -9.98 7.12
C LEU A 216 -2.28 -9.10 7.93
N GLU A 217 -2.49 -7.78 7.95
CA GLU A 217 -1.67 -6.85 8.72
C GLU A 217 -1.83 -7.10 10.23
N ILE A 218 -3.08 -7.28 10.70
CA ILE A 218 -3.36 -7.66 12.09
C ILE A 218 -2.73 -9.02 12.42
N GLU A 219 -2.80 -10.00 11.51
CA GLU A 219 -2.17 -11.31 11.71
C GLU A 219 -0.65 -11.20 11.86
N LEU A 220 0.00 -10.41 11.00
CA LEU A 220 1.44 -10.19 11.07
C LEU A 220 1.86 -9.48 12.36
N GLU A 221 1.08 -8.50 12.82
CA GLU A 221 1.34 -7.81 14.09
C GLU A 221 1.31 -8.77 15.28
N ILE A 222 0.38 -9.73 15.29
CA ILE A 222 0.29 -10.75 16.34
C ILE A 222 1.54 -11.65 16.33
N GLU A 223 1.99 -12.10 15.16
CA GLU A 223 3.20 -12.94 15.04
C GLU A 223 4.47 -12.20 15.47
N LEU A 224 4.60 -10.93 15.08
CA LEU A 224 5.71 -10.08 15.54
C LEU A 224 5.69 -9.89 17.06
N GLU A 225 4.50 -9.76 17.65
CA GLU A 225 4.34 -9.68 19.10
C GLU A 225 4.76 -10.97 19.79
N ILE A 226 4.37 -12.12 19.25
CA ILE A 226 4.78 -13.43 19.73
C ILE A 226 6.31 -13.51 19.76
N ILE A 227 6.98 -13.24 18.65
CA ILE A 227 8.44 -13.29 18.55
C ILE A 227 9.10 -12.32 19.53
N ARG A 228 8.57 -11.10 19.67
CA ARG A 228 9.16 -10.10 20.55
C ARG A 228 9.03 -10.47 22.02
N TYR A 229 7.82 -10.85 22.45
CA TYR A 229 7.55 -11.19 23.85
C TYR A 229 8.22 -12.50 24.26
N THR A 230 8.30 -13.49 23.36
CA THR A 230 9.03 -14.74 23.61
C THR A 230 10.52 -14.49 23.82
N LYS A 231 11.13 -13.62 23.00
CA LYS A 231 12.52 -13.20 23.16
C LYS A 231 12.77 -12.50 24.50
N GLU A 232 11.83 -11.67 24.95
CA GLU A 232 11.89 -11.03 26.27
C GLU A 232 11.86 -12.07 27.40
N LEU A 233 11.02 -13.09 27.29
CA LEU A 233 10.92 -14.17 28.29
C LEU A 233 12.11 -15.16 28.28
N LEU A 234 12.72 -15.44 27.12
CA LEU A 234 13.77 -16.45 26.96
C LEU A 234 15.20 -15.90 27.13
N GLY A 235 15.39 -14.58 27.00
CA GLY A 235 16.71 -13.95 27.08
C GLY A 235 17.63 -14.28 25.89
N LYS A 236 18.92 -13.92 26.00
CA LYS A 236 19.88 -13.91 24.86
C LYS A 236 20.41 -15.27 24.37
N GLY A 237 19.81 -16.41 24.74
CA GLY A 237 20.42 -17.73 24.51
C GLY A 237 19.55 -18.79 23.85
N ARG A 238 18.23 -18.63 23.83
CA ARG A 238 17.29 -19.58 23.22
C ARG A 238 16.51 -18.79 22.18
N GLY A 239 16.51 -19.24 20.92
CA GLY A 239 15.88 -18.52 19.81
C GLY A 239 14.45 -18.08 20.12
N ALA A 240 13.96 -17.07 19.40
CA ALA A 240 12.66 -16.42 19.64
C ALA A 240 11.43 -17.27 19.23
N ASP A 241 11.58 -18.59 19.30
CA ASP A 241 10.48 -19.53 19.09
C ASP A 241 9.74 -19.73 20.42
N HIS A 242 8.44 -19.44 20.40
CA HIS A 242 7.52 -19.66 21.50
C HIS A 242 7.46 -21.12 21.99
N ASP A 243 7.90 -22.09 21.21
CA ASP A 243 7.90 -23.49 21.63
C ASP A 243 8.96 -23.82 22.67
N ASN A 244 9.98 -22.95 22.76
CA ASN A 244 10.97 -23.01 23.82
C ASN A 244 10.44 -22.50 25.17
N LEU A 245 9.26 -21.87 25.20
CA LEU A 245 8.65 -21.42 26.44
C LEU A 245 8.09 -22.58 27.25
N THR A 246 8.17 -22.45 28.58
CA THR A 246 7.42 -23.32 29.49
C THR A 246 5.91 -23.09 29.31
N ASN A 247 5.06 -24.05 29.70
CA ASN A 247 3.60 -23.87 29.64
C ASN A 247 3.10 -22.64 30.42
N ALA A 248 3.80 -22.26 31.50
CA ALA A 248 3.54 -21.01 32.21
C ALA A 248 3.94 -19.78 31.38
N GLY A 249 5.08 -19.82 30.68
CA GLY A 249 5.50 -18.79 29.73
C GLY A 249 4.54 -18.63 28.56
N ARG A 250 4.13 -19.73 27.92
CA ARG A 250 3.10 -19.72 26.86
C ARG A 250 1.78 -19.15 27.35
N THR A 251 1.40 -19.44 28.61
CA THR A 251 0.18 -18.88 29.21
C THR A 251 0.30 -17.36 29.43
N ARG A 252 1.46 -16.86 29.87
CA ARG A 252 1.73 -15.41 29.97
C ARG A 252 1.68 -14.73 28.60
N LEU A 253 2.28 -15.36 27.58
CA LEU A 253 2.23 -14.87 26.21
C LEU A 253 0.78 -14.73 25.71
N VAL A 254 -0.06 -15.75 25.90
CA VAL A 254 -1.48 -15.70 25.51
C VAL A 254 -2.22 -14.58 26.23
N LEU A 255 -1.98 -14.38 27.53
CA LEU A 255 -2.62 -13.30 28.29
C LEU A 255 -2.19 -11.92 27.81
N HIS A 256 -0.89 -11.74 27.52
CA HIS A 256 -0.33 -10.51 26.97
C HIS A 256 -0.94 -10.15 25.61
N LEU A 257 -1.02 -11.12 24.70
CA LEU A 257 -1.64 -10.93 23.38
C LEU A 257 -3.14 -10.61 23.48
N ALA A 258 -3.85 -11.29 24.38
CA ALA A 258 -5.27 -11.06 24.60
C ALA A 258 -5.55 -9.62 25.06
N ASP A 259 -4.73 -9.11 25.97
CA ASP A 259 -4.82 -7.73 26.46
C ASP A 259 -4.48 -6.72 25.35
N ARG A 260 -3.34 -6.91 24.67
CA ARG A 260 -2.85 -5.98 23.64
C ARG A 260 -3.79 -5.83 22.44
N PHE A 261 -4.32 -6.94 21.94
CA PHE A 261 -5.15 -6.96 20.73
C PHE A 261 -6.65 -7.03 21.04
N ALA A 262 -7.05 -6.90 22.31
CA ALA A 262 -8.43 -7.06 22.78
C ALA A 262 -9.10 -8.37 22.28
N MET A 263 -8.31 -9.44 22.15
CA MET A 263 -8.75 -10.74 21.65
C MET A 263 -9.09 -11.70 22.78
N LYS A 264 -9.97 -12.66 22.51
CA LYS A 264 -10.24 -13.72 23.50
C LYS A 264 -9.05 -14.68 23.55
N PRO A 265 -8.55 -15.05 24.75
CA PRO A 265 -7.42 -15.98 24.89
C PRO A 265 -7.58 -17.28 24.11
N ARG A 266 -8.82 -17.78 23.99
CA ARG A 266 -9.16 -19.02 23.27
C ARG A 266 -8.78 -18.98 21.79
N ASP A 267 -8.82 -17.81 21.17
CA ASP A 267 -8.57 -17.62 19.73
C ASP A 267 -7.05 -17.54 19.46
N LEU A 268 -6.23 -17.36 20.50
CA LEU A 268 -4.77 -17.26 20.45
C LEU A 268 -4.06 -18.57 20.83
N LEU A 269 -4.77 -19.54 21.39
CA LEU A 269 -4.20 -20.78 21.90
C LEU A 269 -3.49 -21.62 20.83
N GLY A 270 -4.12 -21.74 19.66
CA GLY A 270 -3.56 -22.48 18.53
C GLY A 270 -2.25 -21.86 18.03
N ARG A 271 -2.21 -20.52 17.93
CA ARG A 271 -1.03 -19.75 17.51
C ARG A 271 0.13 -19.90 18.50
N CYS A 272 -0.15 -20.05 19.79
CA CYS A 272 0.88 -20.20 20.82
C CYS A 272 1.24 -21.65 21.17
N GLY A 273 0.76 -22.64 20.41
CA GLY A 273 1.02 -24.07 20.66
C GLY A 273 0.50 -24.59 22.02
N LEU A 274 -0.58 -24.00 22.54
CA LEU A 274 -1.08 -24.29 23.90
C LEU A 274 -2.46 -24.93 23.86
N SER A 275 -2.64 -26.09 24.50
CA SER A 275 -3.96 -26.71 24.60
C SER A 275 -4.86 -25.98 25.61
N ARG A 276 -6.17 -26.00 25.35
CA ARG A 276 -7.18 -25.33 26.19
C ARG A 276 -7.14 -25.76 27.65
N SER A 277 -7.04 -27.07 27.91
CA SER A 277 -6.91 -27.60 29.28
C SER A 277 -5.66 -27.05 29.98
N THR A 278 -4.52 -27.09 29.29
CA THR A 278 -3.24 -26.60 29.81
C THR A 278 -3.29 -25.11 30.13
N PHE A 279 -3.92 -24.30 29.27
CA PHE A 279 -4.08 -22.86 29.50
C PHE A 279 -4.86 -22.59 30.80
N TYR A 280 -6.05 -23.17 30.97
CA TYR A 280 -6.87 -22.91 32.15
C TYR A 280 -6.23 -23.47 33.43
N ASP A 281 -5.54 -24.61 33.35
CA ASP A 281 -4.82 -25.19 34.48
C ASP A 281 -3.61 -24.35 34.90
N ASN A 282 -2.84 -23.82 33.94
CA ASN A 282 -1.72 -22.92 34.24
C ASN A 282 -2.19 -21.53 34.68
N GLY A 283 -3.27 -21.01 34.09
CA GLY A 283 -3.87 -19.73 34.48
C GLY A 283 -4.29 -19.72 35.96
N LYS A 284 -4.93 -20.82 36.43
CA LYS A 284 -5.25 -21.00 37.85
C LYS A 284 -4.03 -21.05 38.78
N ARG A 285 -2.84 -21.37 38.25
CA ARG A 285 -1.59 -21.47 39.01
C ARG A 285 -0.79 -20.16 39.00
N LEU A 286 -0.92 -19.36 37.95
CA LEU A 286 -0.16 -18.11 37.73
C LEU A 286 -0.45 -17.03 38.79
N GLY A 287 -1.65 -17.01 39.37
CA GLY A 287 -2.06 -16.07 40.41
C GLY A 287 -2.08 -16.63 41.84
N ARG A 288 -1.58 -17.85 42.07
CA ARG A 288 -1.48 -18.42 43.42
C ARG A 288 -0.11 -18.11 44.01
N PRO A 289 -0.02 -17.68 45.29
CA PRO A 289 1.26 -17.65 46.00
C PRO A 289 1.89 -19.03 45.90
N GLU A 290 3.22 -19.07 45.80
CA GLU A 290 3.89 -20.31 45.50
C GLU A 290 3.58 -21.32 46.62
N ARG A 291 3.08 -22.51 46.26
CA ARG A 291 2.64 -23.52 47.25
C ARG A 291 3.70 -23.84 48.32
N ASP A 292 4.97 -23.59 47.98
CA ASP A 292 6.14 -23.88 48.78
C ASP A 292 6.88 -22.60 49.22
N GLU A 293 6.28 -21.42 49.10
CA GLU A 293 6.88 -20.12 49.45
C GLU A 293 7.17 -20.03 50.95
N TRP A 294 6.27 -20.57 51.78
CA TRP A 294 6.48 -20.73 53.23
C TRP A 294 7.72 -21.59 53.58
N LEU A 295 8.20 -22.43 52.65
CA LEU A 295 9.37 -23.30 52.85
C LEU A 295 10.69 -22.56 52.56
N LEU A 296 10.64 -21.40 51.89
CA LEU A 296 11.83 -20.67 51.47
C LEU A 296 12.66 -20.17 52.64
N ASP A 297 12.02 -19.51 53.61
CA ASP A 297 12.68 -19.00 54.81
C ASP A 297 13.35 -20.12 55.64
N PRO A 298 12.66 -21.24 55.94
CA PRO A 298 13.30 -22.38 56.58
C PRO A 298 14.50 -22.94 55.81
N VAL A 299 14.40 -23.05 54.48
CA VAL A 299 15.49 -23.55 53.63
C VAL A 299 16.68 -22.60 53.64
N ARG A 300 16.47 -21.28 53.53
CA ARG A 300 17.54 -20.28 53.60
C ARG A 300 18.24 -20.30 54.94
N ARG A 301 17.49 -20.28 56.05
CA ARG A 301 18.08 -20.36 57.40
C ARG A 301 18.89 -21.64 57.59
N ALA A 302 18.42 -22.78 57.09
CA ALA A 302 19.17 -24.03 57.16
C ALA A 302 20.44 -24.00 56.28
N PHE A 303 20.39 -23.35 55.11
CA PHE A 303 21.53 -23.16 54.23
C PHE A 303 22.61 -22.26 54.85
N GLU A 304 22.21 -21.09 55.37
CA GLU A 304 23.09 -20.13 56.05
C GLU A 304 23.77 -20.75 57.27
N GLN A 305 23.02 -21.49 58.09
CA GLN A 305 23.57 -22.21 59.26
C GLN A 305 24.56 -23.31 58.86
N SER A 306 24.43 -23.86 57.66
CA SER A 306 25.41 -24.81 57.10
C SER A 306 26.65 -24.13 56.48
N ARG A 307 26.73 -22.80 56.56
CA ARG A 307 27.71 -21.96 55.85
C ARG A 307 27.72 -22.25 54.35
N GLU A 308 26.54 -22.46 53.77
CA GLU A 308 26.35 -22.66 52.33
C GLU A 308 27.04 -23.92 51.74
N ARG A 309 27.50 -24.84 52.59
CA ARG A 309 28.21 -26.07 52.15
C ARG A 309 27.28 -27.22 51.83
N TYR A 310 26.07 -27.21 52.37
CA TYR A 310 25.17 -28.36 52.28
C TYR A 310 24.27 -28.28 51.05
N GLY A 311 24.29 -29.34 50.25
CA GLY A 311 23.30 -29.54 49.19
C GLY A 311 21.93 -29.96 49.73
N TYR A 312 20.94 -30.01 48.84
CA TYR A 312 19.52 -30.20 49.19
C TYR A 312 19.22 -31.44 50.05
N ARG A 313 19.98 -32.53 49.92
CA ARG A 313 19.77 -33.76 50.73
C ARG A 313 20.06 -33.53 52.20
N ARG A 314 21.12 -32.77 52.52
CA ARG A 314 21.52 -32.46 53.90
C ARG A 314 20.62 -31.39 54.50
N ILE A 315 20.26 -30.37 53.72
CA ILE A 315 19.28 -29.36 54.14
C ILE A 315 17.92 -30.00 54.44
N TRP A 316 17.46 -30.90 53.56
CA TRP A 316 16.22 -31.65 53.81
C TRP A 316 16.25 -32.42 55.15
N ARG A 317 17.39 -33.01 55.51
CA ARG A 317 17.56 -33.68 56.81
C ARG A 317 17.46 -32.70 57.98
N MET A 318 18.13 -31.55 57.89
CA MET A 318 18.05 -30.49 58.90
C MET A 318 16.63 -29.93 59.07
N LEU A 319 15.88 -29.80 57.98
CA LEU A 319 14.47 -29.39 58.03
C LEU A 319 13.61 -30.45 58.73
N ARG A 320 13.89 -31.73 58.48
CA ARG A 320 13.19 -32.85 59.12
C ARG A 320 13.46 -32.92 60.62
N GLU A 321 14.70 -32.64 61.04
CA GLU A 321 15.09 -32.53 62.46
C GLU A 321 14.40 -31.37 63.17
N ARG A 322 14.04 -30.29 62.44
CA ARG A 322 13.24 -29.16 62.94
C ARG A 322 11.73 -29.39 62.89
N GLY A 323 11.29 -30.62 62.62
CA GLY A 323 9.87 -30.97 62.53
C GLY A 323 9.19 -30.61 61.21
N ILE A 324 9.90 -30.06 60.23
CA ILE A 324 9.32 -29.68 58.93
C ILE A 324 9.30 -30.92 58.01
N ARG A 325 8.12 -31.52 57.85
CA ARG A 325 7.92 -32.71 57.01
C ARG A 325 7.56 -32.31 55.58
N VAL A 326 8.57 -32.27 54.71
CA VAL A 326 8.42 -32.08 53.25
C VAL A 326 9.22 -33.15 52.49
N CYS A 327 8.86 -33.42 51.23
CA CYS A 327 9.62 -34.34 50.40
C CYS A 327 10.94 -33.70 49.94
N ALA A 328 12.02 -34.50 49.85
CA ALA A 328 13.34 -34.01 49.45
C ALA A 328 13.32 -33.34 48.06
N ARG A 329 12.45 -33.80 47.15
CA ARG A 329 12.29 -33.24 45.80
C ARG A 329 11.69 -31.83 45.82
N ARG A 330 10.86 -31.47 46.80
CA ARG A 330 10.37 -30.10 47.00
C ARG A 330 11.51 -29.18 47.40
N VAL A 331 12.31 -29.58 48.39
CA VAL A 331 13.50 -28.82 48.82
C VAL A 331 14.48 -28.62 47.67
N MET A 332 14.74 -29.67 46.89
CA MET A 332 15.60 -29.58 45.69
C MET A 332 15.07 -28.54 44.69
N LYS A 333 13.79 -28.64 44.27
CA LYS A 333 13.21 -27.70 43.30
C LYS A 333 13.24 -26.26 43.79
N LEU A 334 12.94 -26.06 45.07
CA LEU A 334 12.97 -24.74 45.71
C LEU A 334 14.40 -24.17 45.68
N MET A 335 15.40 -24.94 46.11
CA MET A 335 16.79 -24.50 46.10
C MET A 335 17.30 -24.19 44.70
N THR A 336 17.02 -25.04 43.72
CA THR A 336 17.42 -24.82 42.32
C THR A 336 16.78 -23.56 41.74
N ARG A 337 15.49 -23.33 42.02
CA ARG A 337 14.76 -22.15 41.54
C ARG A 337 15.30 -20.84 42.11
N HIS A 338 15.66 -20.83 43.39
CA HIS A 338 16.13 -19.63 44.08
C HIS A 338 17.66 -19.48 44.07
N GLY A 339 18.39 -20.27 43.28
CA GLY A 339 19.84 -20.17 43.16
C GLY A 339 20.59 -20.53 44.45
N ILE A 340 19.97 -21.31 45.34
CA ILE A 340 20.61 -21.80 46.58
C ILE A 340 21.47 -23.00 46.20
N VAL A 341 22.69 -22.71 45.75
CA VAL A 341 23.65 -23.72 45.29
C VAL A 341 24.78 -23.83 46.29
N HIS A 342 25.00 -25.04 46.82
CA HIS A 342 26.15 -25.27 47.69
C HIS A 342 27.46 -25.05 46.94
N TYR A 343 28.37 -24.27 47.53
CA TYR A 343 29.71 -24.09 47.01
C TYR A 343 30.54 -25.34 47.32
N HIS A 344 30.98 -26.05 46.28
CA HIS A 344 32.16 -26.91 46.40
C HIS A 344 33.38 -25.99 46.42
N VAL A 345 33.89 -25.72 47.62
CA VAL A 345 35.26 -25.22 47.76
C VAL A 345 36.15 -26.35 47.22
N LYS A 346 36.80 -26.08 46.07
CA LYS A 346 37.84 -26.95 45.51
C LYS A 346 39.06 -26.97 46.42
#